data_AF-A0A851ZEM7-F1
#
_entry.id   AF-A0A851ZEM7-F1
#
_cell.length_a   1.000
_cell.length_b   1.000
_cell.length_c   1.000
_cell.angle_alpha   90.00
_cell.angle_beta   90.00
_cell.angle_gamma   90.00
#
_symmetry.space_group_name_H-M   'P 1'
#
loop_
_entity.id
_entity.type
_entity.pdbx_description
1 polymer ?
#
loop_
_entity_poly.entity_id
_entity_poly.type
_entity_poly.pdbx_seq_one_letter_code
_entity_poly.pdbx_strand_id
1 'polypeptide(L)'
;QVRSPLSDSILGEQTLVVSEEKVTVTELRAQVVSGLALTLRAQPGHPGLVTATTLGTVTLWAPKQEATVAVWLVFSDRTLAPLELYGWQDVTLTVTSLNPAVATVGGSPGGPSARPWVVAEGPGRGALLQLSLHPPDVCRRGRHRAAALATVTAWL
;
A
#
# COMPACT_ATOMS: atom_id res chain seq x y z
N GLN A 1 1.32 23.94 -10.72
CA GLN A 1 0.84 25.30 -10.44
C GLN A 1 -0.49 25.20 -9.68
N VAL A 2 -0.69 26.01 -8.65
CA VAL A 2 -1.95 26.17 -7.92
C VAL A 2 -2.49 27.57 -8.22
N ARG A 3 -3.75 27.67 -8.63
CA ARG A 3 -4.41 28.94 -8.99
C ARG A 3 -5.57 29.23 -8.05
N SER A 4 -5.79 30.51 -7.79
CA SER A 4 -6.97 30.99 -7.08
C SER A 4 -8.22 30.81 -7.95
N PRO A 5 -9.28 30.13 -7.47
CA PRO A 5 -10.52 30.00 -8.23
C PRO A 5 -11.32 31.31 -8.34
N LEU A 6 -10.97 32.34 -7.55
CA LEU A 6 -11.66 33.64 -7.54
C LEU A 6 -10.97 34.70 -8.40
N SER A 7 -9.64 34.67 -8.47
CA SER A 7 -8.83 35.73 -9.09
C SER A 7 -7.93 35.24 -10.23
N ASP A 8 -7.90 33.93 -10.47
CA ASP A 8 -7.01 33.26 -11.43
C ASP A 8 -5.50 33.53 -11.19
N SER A 9 -5.17 34.08 -10.01
CA SER A 9 -3.80 34.38 -9.61
C SER A 9 -3.05 33.10 -9.20
N ILE A 10 -1.75 33.08 -9.46
CA ILE A 10 -0.86 31.96 -9.11
C ILE A 10 -0.60 32.02 -7.60
N LEU A 11 -1.11 31.03 -6.86
CA LEU A 11 -0.91 30.90 -5.42
C LEU A 11 0.33 30.07 -5.08
N GLY A 12 0.78 29.24 -6.01
CA GLY A 12 2.01 28.45 -5.87
C GLY A 12 2.46 27.85 -7.20
N GLU A 13 3.75 27.87 -7.44
CA GLU A 13 4.37 27.24 -8.60
C GLU A 13 5.53 26.37 -8.13
N GLN A 14 5.58 25.14 -8.65
CA GLN A 14 6.62 24.16 -8.34
C GLN A 14 7.09 23.62 -9.69
N THR A 15 8.37 23.86 -10.01
CA THR A 15 9.01 23.28 -11.19
C THR A 15 9.35 21.81 -10.90
N LEU A 16 8.86 20.89 -11.74
CA LEU A 16 9.19 19.46 -11.66
C LEU A 16 10.27 19.15 -12.69
N VAL A 17 11.36 18.53 -12.25
CA VAL A 17 12.42 18.02 -13.14
C VAL A 17 12.48 16.51 -12.99
N VAL A 18 12.52 15.79 -14.12
CA VAL A 18 12.69 14.34 -14.14
C VAL A 18 14.17 14.07 -14.37
N SER A 19 14.83 13.42 -13.41
CA SER A 19 16.22 12.98 -13.56
C SER A 19 16.31 11.83 -14.55
N GLU A 20 17.41 11.75 -15.31
CA GLU A 20 17.75 10.55 -16.09
C GLU A 20 18.27 9.40 -15.21
N GLU A 21 18.65 9.71 -13.97
CA GLU A 21 19.12 8.72 -13.01
C GLU A 21 17.99 7.75 -12.65
N LYS A 22 18.20 6.48 -12.99
CA LYS A 22 17.25 5.41 -12.71
C LYS A 22 17.43 4.92 -11.28
N VAL A 23 16.32 4.82 -10.58
CA VAL A 23 16.27 4.26 -9.23
C VAL A 23 15.65 2.86 -9.25
N THR A 24 16.12 2.01 -8.35
CA THR A 24 15.62 0.63 -8.22
C THR A 24 14.90 0.47 -6.90
N VAL A 25 13.89 -0.41 -6.87
CA VAL A 25 13.26 -0.82 -5.61
C VAL A 25 14.28 -1.62 -4.79
N THR A 26 14.54 -1.18 -3.57
CA THR A 26 15.47 -1.84 -2.64
C THR A 26 14.73 -2.60 -1.54
N GLU A 27 13.57 -2.09 -1.11
CA GLU A 27 12.79 -2.70 -0.03
C GLU A 27 11.29 -2.50 -0.26
N LEU A 28 10.49 -3.29 0.47
CA LEU A 28 9.05 -3.10 0.59
C LEU A 28 8.70 -2.77 2.04
N ARG A 29 7.72 -1.91 2.22
CA ARG A 29 7.01 -1.76 3.50
C ARG A 29 5.57 -2.17 3.29
N ALA A 30 5.00 -2.89 4.24
CA ALA A 30 3.64 -3.37 4.14
C ALA A 30 2.93 -3.25 5.48
N GLN A 31 1.66 -2.86 5.43
CA GLN A 31 0.81 -2.71 6.60
C GLN A 31 -0.59 -3.23 6.29
N VAL A 32 -1.11 -4.07 7.19
CA VAL A 32 -2.49 -4.54 7.13
C VAL A 32 -3.40 -3.43 7.66
N VAL A 33 -4.48 -3.15 6.94
CA VAL A 33 -5.50 -2.16 7.30
C VAL A 33 -6.85 -2.87 7.34
N SER A 34 -7.39 -3.05 8.54
CA SER A 34 -8.65 -3.74 8.82
C SER A 34 -9.87 -2.82 8.85
N GLY A 35 -9.65 -1.50 8.89
CA GLY A 35 -10.72 -0.53 8.99
C GLY A 35 -10.23 0.91 9.11
N LEU A 36 -11.18 1.84 9.17
CA LEU A 36 -10.96 3.27 9.36
C LEU A 36 -11.82 3.76 10.53
N ALA A 37 -11.22 4.51 11.44
CA ALA A 37 -11.92 5.21 12.51
C ALA A 37 -11.90 6.72 12.22
N LEU A 38 -13.07 7.35 12.25
CA LEU A 38 -13.23 8.79 12.03
C LEU A 38 -13.55 9.50 13.34
N THR A 39 -12.84 10.57 13.64
CA THR A 39 -13.13 11.46 14.78
C THR A 39 -13.37 12.87 14.30
N LEU A 40 -14.46 13.48 14.75
CA LEU A 40 -14.85 14.86 14.40
C LEU A 40 -14.65 15.76 15.62
N ARG A 41 -13.93 16.87 15.46
CA ARG A 41 -13.69 17.87 16.50
C ARG A 41 -14.06 19.25 16.02
N ALA A 42 -15.05 19.87 16.66
CA ALA A 42 -15.34 21.29 16.46
C ALA A 42 -14.19 22.14 17.02
N GLN A 43 -13.82 23.20 16.31
CA GLN A 43 -12.75 24.10 16.75
C GLN A 43 -13.32 25.21 17.66
N PRO A 44 -12.93 25.26 18.95
CA PRO A 44 -13.55 26.18 19.92
C PRO A 44 -13.46 27.66 19.54
N GLY A 45 -12.42 28.04 18.79
CA GLY A 45 -12.20 29.43 18.33
C GLY A 45 -12.83 29.78 16.97
N HIS A 46 -13.39 28.81 16.26
CA HIS A 46 -13.87 29.01 14.88
C HIS A 46 -15.24 28.35 14.71
N PRO A 47 -16.35 29.03 15.06
CA PRO A 47 -17.70 28.51 14.86
C PRO A 47 -17.92 28.19 13.37
N GLY A 48 -18.27 26.94 13.09
CA GLY A 48 -18.44 26.42 11.72
C GLY A 48 -17.25 25.61 11.20
N LEU A 49 -16.09 25.62 11.87
CA LEU A 49 -14.94 24.80 11.50
C LEU A 49 -14.96 23.45 12.24
N VAL A 50 -15.00 22.36 11.47
CA VAL A 50 -14.92 20.99 11.98
C VAL A 50 -13.68 20.31 11.43
N THR A 51 -12.85 19.77 12.31
CA THR A 51 -11.71 18.94 11.94
C THR A 51 -12.13 17.48 11.94
N ALA A 52 -11.94 16.81 10.81
CA ALA A 52 -12.15 15.39 10.64
C ALA A 52 -10.80 14.66 10.62
N THR A 53 -10.55 13.80 11.60
CA THR A 53 -9.34 12.99 11.69
C THR A 53 -9.68 11.53 11.47
N THR A 54 -9.11 10.94 10.42
CA THR A 54 -9.27 9.53 10.07
C THR A 54 -8.01 8.75 10.48
N LEU A 55 -8.18 7.60 11.12
CA LEU A 55 -7.12 6.68 11.52
C LEU A 55 -7.35 5.29 10.93
N GLY A 56 -6.32 4.68 10.37
CA GLY A 56 -6.36 3.27 9.96
C GLY A 56 -6.22 2.33 11.15
N THR A 57 -7.06 1.30 11.23
CA THR A 57 -6.93 0.21 12.21
C THR A 57 -6.20 -0.96 11.57
N VAL A 58 -5.39 -1.68 12.34
CA VAL A 58 -4.54 -2.78 11.82
C VAL A 58 -4.96 -4.16 12.34
N THR A 59 -5.76 -4.20 13.40
CA THR A 59 -6.15 -5.44 14.09
C THR A 59 -7.46 -5.97 13.52
N LEU A 60 -7.50 -7.27 13.23
CA LEU A 60 -8.74 -7.99 12.91
C LEU A 60 -9.29 -8.62 14.19
N TRP A 61 -10.55 -8.34 14.51
CA TRP A 61 -11.18 -8.67 15.79
C TRP A 61 -12.05 -9.93 15.73
N ALA A 62 -12.49 -10.33 14.54
CA ALA A 62 -13.39 -11.45 14.35
C ALA A 62 -12.89 -12.39 13.25
N PRO A 63 -13.14 -13.71 13.37
CA PRO A 63 -12.98 -14.64 12.25
C PRO A 63 -13.82 -14.18 11.06
N LYS A 64 -13.30 -14.44 9.86
CA LYS A 64 -13.84 -14.01 8.57
C LYS A 64 -13.88 -12.49 8.34
N GLN A 65 -13.29 -11.69 9.23
CA GLN A 65 -13.06 -10.27 8.94
C GLN A 65 -12.01 -10.14 7.83
N GLU A 66 -12.29 -9.25 6.88
CA GLU A 66 -11.37 -8.91 5.80
C GLU A 66 -10.57 -7.65 6.12
N ALA A 67 -9.33 -7.61 5.64
CA ALA A 67 -8.44 -6.46 5.68
C ALA A 67 -7.72 -6.29 4.34
N THR A 68 -7.32 -5.07 4.03
CA THR A 68 -6.48 -4.77 2.87
C THR A 68 -5.01 -4.69 3.29
N VAL A 69 -4.09 -4.92 2.36
CA VAL A 69 -2.66 -4.66 2.59
C VAL A 69 -2.23 -3.41 1.83
N ALA A 70 -1.80 -2.39 2.57
CA ALA A 70 -1.15 -1.21 2.02
C ALA A 70 0.34 -1.51 1.83
N VAL A 71 0.89 -1.19 0.66
CA VAL A 71 2.27 -1.52 0.29
C VAL A 71 2.97 -0.27 -0.22
N TRP A 72 4.20 -0.05 0.24
CA TRP A 72 5.06 1.03 -0.22
C TRP A 72 6.37 0.46 -0.78
N LEU A 73 6.80 1.05 -1.88
CA LEU A 73 8.09 0.80 -2.51
C LEU A 73 9.11 1.75 -1.89
N VAL A 74 10.24 1.21 -1.44
CA VAL A 74 11.41 2.00 -1.03
C VAL A 74 12.43 1.90 -2.15
N PHE A 75 12.89 3.05 -2.63
CA PHE A 75 13.84 3.15 -3.73
C PHE A 75 15.26 3.45 -3.25
N SER A 76 16.24 3.20 -4.12
CA SER A 76 17.66 3.43 -3.87
C SER A 76 18.02 4.89 -3.55
N ASP A 77 17.23 5.84 -4.03
CA ASP A 77 17.34 7.28 -3.69
C ASP A 77 16.67 7.63 -2.35
N ARG A 78 16.19 6.63 -1.61
CA ARG A 78 15.48 6.72 -0.33
C ARG A 78 14.09 7.34 -0.43
N THR A 79 13.56 7.52 -1.64
CA THR A 79 12.15 7.89 -1.81
C THR A 79 11.25 6.71 -1.47
N LEU A 80 10.02 7.05 -1.08
CA LEU A 80 8.99 6.10 -0.70
C LEU A 80 7.71 6.44 -1.46
N ALA A 81 7.16 5.46 -2.17
CA ALA A 81 5.95 5.64 -2.95
C ALA A 81 4.95 4.51 -2.67
N PRO A 82 3.66 4.83 -2.46
CA PRO A 82 2.62 3.82 -2.36
C PRO A 82 2.51 3.05 -3.69
N LEU A 83 2.35 1.73 -3.59
CA LEU A 83 2.25 0.83 -4.73
C LEU A 83 1.07 1.19 -5.64
N GLU A 84 0.00 1.75 -5.07
CA GLU A 84 -1.20 2.20 -5.77
C GLU A 84 -0.92 3.23 -6.87
N LEU A 85 0.18 3.98 -6.79
CA LEU A 85 0.55 4.97 -7.82
C LEU A 85 1.00 4.32 -9.13
N TYR A 86 1.48 3.08 -9.08
CA TYR A 86 2.00 2.36 -10.25
C TYR A 86 0.96 1.42 -10.86
N GLY A 87 -0.19 1.22 -10.20
CA GLY A 87 -1.23 0.29 -10.65
C GLY A 87 -0.91 -1.17 -10.32
N TRP A 88 -1.94 -1.92 -9.94
CA TRP A 88 -1.78 -3.33 -9.57
C TRP A 88 -1.60 -4.25 -10.78
N GLN A 89 -1.94 -3.79 -11.98
CA GLN A 89 -1.74 -4.56 -13.23
C GLN A 89 -0.29 -4.54 -13.74
N ASP A 90 0.47 -3.50 -13.40
CA ASP A 90 1.83 -3.30 -13.90
C ASP A 90 2.89 -3.88 -12.95
N VAL A 91 2.43 -4.47 -11.83
CA VAL A 91 3.27 -5.01 -10.78
C VAL A 91 2.90 -6.45 -10.44
N THR A 92 3.90 -7.33 -10.39
CA THR A 92 3.72 -8.72 -9.97
C THR A 92 4.02 -8.86 -8.48
N LEU A 93 3.03 -8.60 -7.62
CA LEU A 93 3.12 -8.80 -6.18
C LEU A 93 2.50 -10.13 -5.76
N THR A 94 3.26 -10.99 -5.10
CA THR A 94 2.75 -12.21 -4.46
C THR A 94 2.60 -11.99 -2.97
N VAL A 95 1.43 -12.30 -2.41
CA VAL A 95 1.15 -12.25 -0.97
C VAL A 95 0.75 -13.64 -0.50
N THR A 96 1.44 -14.17 0.52
CA THR A 96 1.23 -15.52 1.05
C THR A 96 1.09 -15.49 2.56
N SER A 97 0.17 -16.30 3.10
CA SER A 97 0.09 -16.51 4.54
C SER A 97 1.15 -17.51 5.02
N LEU A 98 1.82 -17.18 6.12
CA LEU A 98 2.76 -18.04 6.84
C LEU A 98 2.04 -18.94 7.86
N ASN A 99 0.80 -18.62 8.23
CA ASN A 99 -0.03 -19.45 9.08
C ASN A 99 -1.51 -19.35 8.67
N PRO A 100 -1.98 -20.24 7.77
CA PRO A 100 -3.36 -20.25 7.29
C PRO A 100 -4.42 -20.50 8.38
N ALA A 101 -4.05 -21.03 9.55
CA ALA A 101 -4.97 -21.20 10.67
C ALA A 101 -5.29 -19.86 11.38
N VAL A 102 -4.44 -18.85 11.21
CA VAL A 102 -4.63 -17.50 11.79
C VAL A 102 -5.15 -16.53 10.74
N ALA A 103 -4.56 -16.51 9.56
CA ALA A 103 -4.99 -15.64 8.48
C ALA A 103 -4.81 -16.29 7.11
N THR A 104 -5.74 -16.08 6.20
CA THR A 104 -5.63 -16.47 4.78
C THR A 104 -5.52 -15.24 3.90
N VAL A 105 -4.98 -15.42 2.70
CA VAL A 105 -4.83 -14.34 1.72
C VAL A 105 -5.72 -14.66 0.53
N GLY A 106 -6.54 -13.68 0.13
CA GLY A 106 -7.36 -13.71 -1.07
C GLY A 106 -6.85 -12.75 -2.14
N GLY A 107 -7.22 -13.02 -3.38
CA GLY A 107 -6.74 -12.31 -4.57
C GLY A 107 -6.10 -13.28 -5.56
N SER A 108 -6.60 -13.31 -6.80
CA SER A 108 -6.18 -14.32 -7.78
C SER A 108 -4.88 -13.92 -8.49
N PRO A 109 -3.85 -14.78 -8.55
CA PRO A 109 -2.78 -14.66 -9.52
C PRO A 109 -3.34 -14.98 -10.91
N GLY A 110 -3.79 -13.96 -11.64
CA GLY A 110 -4.28 -14.10 -13.02
C GLY A 110 -5.46 -13.21 -13.41
N GLY A 111 -6.03 -12.44 -12.48
CA GLY A 111 -7.04 -11.42 -12.79
C GLY A 111 -6.43 -10.01 -12.82
N PRO A 112 -6.76 -9.15 -13.80
CA PRO A 112 -6.13 -7.84 -14.01
C PRO A 112 -6.40 -6.78 -12.92
N SER A 113 -7.01 -7.13 -11.77
CA SER A 113 -7.56 -6.14 -10.82
C SER A 113 -7.80 -6.63 -9.38
N ALA A 114 -7.22 -7.73 -8.91
CA ALA A 114 -7.46 -8.15 -7.52
C ALA A 114 -6.36 -7.65 -6.59
N ARG A 115 -6.59 -6.51 -5.94
CA ARG A 115 -5.77 -6.10 -4.77
C ARG A 115 -5.76 -7.24 -3.75
N PRO A 116 -4.61 -7.58 -3.15
CA PRO A 116 -4.57 -8.62 -2.14
C PRO A 116 -5.38 -8.18 -0.92
N TRP A 117 -6.18 -9.09 -0.40
CA TRP A 117 -6.92 -8.93 0.84
C TRP A 117 -6.61 -10.11 1.76
N VAL A 118 -6.79 -9.89 3.04
CA VAL A 118 -6.42 -10.83 4.11
C VAL A 118 -7.65 -11.12 4.93
N VAL A 119 -7.84 -12.37 5.29
CA VAL A 119 -8.97 -12.82 6.12
C VAL A 119 -8.44 -13.34 7.43
N ALA A 120 -8.99 -12.88 8.54
CA ALA A 120 -8.75 -13.52 9.82
C ALA A 120 -9.48 -14.88 9.86
N GLU A 121 -8.75 -15.95 10.17
CA GLU A 121 -9.32 -17.30 10.30
C GLU A 121 -9.40 -17.74 11.77
N GLY A 122 -8.44 -17.31 12.58
CA GLY A 122 -8.32 -17.71 13.97
C GLY A 122 -7.46 -16.76 14.79
N PRO A 123 -7.33 -17.01 16.10
CA PRO A 123 -6.53 -16.18 16.99
C PRO A 123 -5.03 -16.34 16.70
N GLY A 124 -4.31 -15.22 16.63
CA GLY A 124 -2.86 -15.20 16.51
C GLY A 124 -2.33 -13.77 16.34
N ARG A 125 -1.01 -13.62 16.34
CA ARG A 125 -0.32 -12.34 16.16
C ARG A 125 1.10 -12.56 15.64
N GLY A 126 1.64 -11.58 14.93
CA GLY A 126 3.04 -11.54 14.50
C GLY A 126 3.21 -11.32 13.01
N ALA A 127 4.40 -11.58 12.49
CA ALA A 127 4.71 -11.55 11.07
C ALA A 127 4.08 -12.76 10.37
N LEU A 128 2.82 -12.64 9.95
CA LEU A 128 2.01 -13.75 9.43
C LEU A 128 1.82 -13.71 7.92
N LEU A 129 2.20 -12.62 7.26
CA LEU A 129 2.11 -12.46 5.81
C LEU A 129 3.51 -12.28 5.24
N GLN A 130 3.79 -12.95 4.13
CA GLN A 130 4.98 -12.72 3.32
C GLN A 130 4.57 -12.13 1.98
N LEU A 131 5.17 -10.99 1.65
CA LEU A 131 4.98 -10.27 0.40
C LEU A 131 6.27 -10.35 -0.41
N SER A 132 6.16 -10.58 -1.71
CA SER A 132 7.32 -10.56 -2.61
C SER A 132 6.95 -9.86 -3.91
N LEU A 133 7.72 -8.85 -4.24
CA LEU A 133 7.63 -8.11 -5.49
C LEU A 133 8.49 -8.80 -6.54
N HIS A 134 7.93 -9.06 -7.71
CA HIS A 134 8.63 -9.67 -8.83
C HIS A 134 8.66 -8.73 -10.02
N PRO A 135 9.66 -8.86 -10.91
CA PRO A 135 9.62 -8.18 -12.20
C PRO A 135 8.38 -8.61 -12.98
N PRO A 136 7.73 -7.69 -13.71
CA PRO A 136 6.62 -8.03 -14.57
C PRO A 136 7.04 -9.06 -15.63
N ASP A 137 6.10 -9.88 -16.10
CA ASP A 137 6.41 -11.02 -16.97
C ASP A 137 7.18 -10.62 -18.24
N VAL A 138 6.90 -9.44 -18.80
CA VAL A 138 7.62 -8.87 -19.96
C VAL A 138 9.11 -8.65 -19.70
N CYS A 139 9.52 -8.51 -18.45
CA CYS A 139 10.91 -8.32 -18.04
C CYS A 139 11.62 -9.63 -17.69
N ARG A 140 10.90 -10.77 -17.60
CA ARG A 140 11.48 -12.07 -17.25
C ARG A 140 12.24 -12.65 -18.45
N ARG A 141 13.56 -12.45 -18.47
CA ARG A 141 14.43 -13.04 -19.50
C ARG A 141 14.86 -14.47 -19.09
N GLY A 142 14.43 -15.47 -19.86
CA GLY A 142 14.90 -16.86 -19.77
C GLY A 142 14.03 -17.81 -18.94
N ARG A 143 14.40 -19.11 -18.92
CA ARG A 143 13.66 -20.20 -18.24
C ARG A 143 13.83 -20.23 -16.70
N HIS A 144 14.63 -19.33 -16.13
CA HIS A 144 14.82 -19.28 -14.68
C HIS A 144 13.75 -18.39 -14.04
N ARG A 145 13.16 -18.86 -12.93
CA ARG A 145 12.28 -18.04 -12.09
C ARG A 145 13.03 -16.75 -11.75
N ALA A 146 12.52 -15.62 -12.21
CA ALA A 146 13.10 -14.32 -11.86
C ALA A 146 13.09 -14.18 -10.33
N ALA A 147 14.24 -13.82 -9.75
CA ALA A 147 14.34 -13.56 -8.33
C ALA A 147 13.40 -12.40 -7.94
N ALA A 148 12.86 -12.46 -6.72
CA ALA A 148 12.07 -11.36 -6.20
C ALA A 148 12.95 -10.09 -6.13
N LEU A 149 12.40 -8.95 -6.54
CA LEU A 149 13.05 -7.64 -6.44
C LEU A 149 13.19 -7.24 -4.97
N ALA A 150 12.15 -7.50 -4.17
CA ALA A 150 12.15 -7.26 -2.74
C ALA A 150 11.11 -8.16 -2.07
N THR A 151 11.39 -8.54 -0.83
CA THR A 151 10.52 -9.39 0.00
C THR A 151 10.40 -8.78 1.39
N VAL A 152 9.19 -8.79 1.96
CA VAL A 152 8.93 -8.29 3.31
C VAL A 152 7.89 -9.16 4.00
N THR A 153 7.96 -9.25 5.33
CA THR A 153 6.89 -9.81 6.13
C THR A 153 6.03 -8.70 6.74
N ALA A 154 4.71 -8.81 6.64
CA ALA A 154 3.78 -7.89 7.29
C ALA A 154 3.20 -8.50 8.57
N TRP A 155 2.97 -7.63 9.54
CA TRP A 155 2.42 -7.99 10.85
C TRP A 155 0.89 -7.99 10.82
N LEU A 156 0.31 -8.97 11.52
CA LEU A 156 -1.10 -9.09 11.90
C LEU A 156 -1.23 -9.16 13.43
#